data_AF-A0A0A0DAE9-F1
#
_entry.id   AF-A0A0A0DAE9-F1
#
_cell.length_a   1.000
_cell.length_b   1.000
_cell.length_c   1.000
_cell.angle_alpha   90.00
_cell.angle_beta   90.00
_cell.angle_gamma   90.00
#
_symmetry.space_group_name_H-M   'P 1'
#
loop_
_entity.id
_entity.type
_entity.pdbx_description
1 polymer ?
#
loop_
_entity_poly.entity_id
_entity_poly.type
_entity_poly.pdbx_seq_one_letter_code
_entity_poly.pdbx_strand_id
1 'polypeptide(L)'
;MSDYGTLIAADAVRFERLLPGPIERVWAFLTESDKRGLWLAKGAVEPRVGGQVEMHFLHAELSPLPDEIPAKYKSMEKGASSTARVTRWEPPRLLAHSWPGPAGQESEVTFELTPRGEDVLLVLTHRRLGRDKMASAAGGWHTHLGILVDRLHGRVPQPFFIVHTPLEAEYERRIASA
;
A
#
# COMPACT_ATOMS: atom_id res chain seq x y z
N MET A 1 19.00 0.47 -3.81
CA MET A 1 17.75 1.01 -4.37
C MET A 1 17.25 2.07 -3.41
N SER A 2 16.66 3.16 -3.92
CA SER A 2 16.04 4.17 -3.05
C SER A 2 14.74 3.61 -2.48
N ASP A 3 14.45 3.87 -1.20
CA ASP A 3 13.17 3.50 -0.60
C ASP A 3 12.00 4.31 -1.18
N TYR A 4 12.30 5.46 -1.80
CA TYR A 4 11.29 6.30 -2.43
C TYR A 4 10.69 5.68 -3.68
N GLY A 5 9.41 5.97 -3.89
CA GLY A 5 8.69 5.66 -5.10
C GLY A 5 9.26 6.44 -6.28
N THR A 6 9.39 5.77 -7.40
CA THR A 6 9.82 6.35 -8.67
C THR A 6 8.60 6.68 -9.51
N LEU A 7 8.54 7.88 -10.08
CA LEU A 7 7.54 8.22 -11.08
C LEU A 7 7.90 7.51 -12.39
N ILE A 8 7.01 6.65 -12.87
CA ILE A 8 7.21 5.92 -14.14
C ILE A 8 6.33 6.45 -15.27
N ALA A 9 5.34 7.28 -14.93
CA ALA A 9 4.53 8.09 -15.84
C ALA A 9 3.92 9.26 -15.04
N ALA A 10 3.25 10.19 -15.74
CA ALA A 10 2.60 11.35 -15.11
C ALA A 10 1.47 10.98 -14.13
N ASP A 11 0.93 9.76 -14.25
CA ASP A 11 -0.19 9.20 -13.48
C ASP A 11 0.19 7.87 -12.80
N ALA A 12 1.49 7.58 -12.66
CA ALA A 12 1.95 6.30 -12.11
C ALA A 12 3.21 6.39 -11.24
N VAL A 13 3.15 5.73 -10.09
CA VAL A 13 4.28 5.55 -9.15
C VAL A 13 4.60 4.07 -8.97
N ARG A 14 5.89 3.76 -8.87
CA ARG A 14 6.43 2.41 -8.66
C ARG A 14 7.31 2.36 -7.42
N PHE A 15 7.19 1.28 -6.64
CA PHE A 15 8.03 0.97 -5.50
C PHE A 15 8.59 -0.43 -5.64
N GLU A 16 9.79 -0.64 -5.11
CA GLU A 16 10.42 -1.94 -5.01
C GLU A 16 10.85 -2.17 -3.56
N ARG A 17 10.57 -3.36 -3.03
CA ARG A 17 10.97 -3.80 -1.68
C ARG A 17 11.48 -5.23 -1.75
N LEU A 18 12.64 -5.48 -1.15
CA LEU A 18 13.12 -6.83 -0.91
C LEU A 18 12.60 -7.26 0.47
N LEU A 19 11.84 -8.35 0.50
CA LEU A 19 11.13 -8.84 1.68
C LEU A 19 11.62 -10.25 2.03
N PRO A 20 11.67 -10.63 3.32
CA PRO A 20 12.10 -11.96 3.70
C PRO A 20 11.05 -12.98 3.24
N GLY A 21 11.52 -14.03 2.57
CA GLY A 21 10.67 -15.06 2.01
C GLY A 21 10.09 -16.04 3.04
N PRO A 22 9.49 -17.14 2.56
CA PRO A 22 9.29 -17.48 1.13
C PRO A 22 8.15 -16.65 0.48
N ILE A 23 7.96 -16.79 -0.84
CA ILE A 23 6.94 -16.02 -1.60
C ILE A 23 5.52 -16.22 -1.07
N GLU A 24 5.20 -17.42 -0.58
CA GLU A 24 3.91 -17.77 0.01
C GLU A 24 3.62 -16.92 1.25
N ARG A 25 4.65 -16.60 2.05
CA ARG A 25 4.52 -15.74 3.22
C ARG A 25 4.17 -14.31 2.80
N VAL A 26 4.84 -13.77 1.78
CA VAL A 26 4.54 -12.42 1.28
C VAL A 26 3.15 -12.37 0.64
N TRP A 27 2.79 -13.41 -0.14
CA TRP A 27 1.46 -13.55 -0.74
C TRP A 27 0.33 -13.57 0.30
N ALA A 28 0.54 -14.25 1.43
CA ALA A 28 -0.41 -14.26 2.54
C ALA A 28 -0.63 -12.85 3.12
N PHE A 29 0.41 -12.01 3.21
CA PHE A 29 0.28 -10.61 3.62
C PHE A 29 -0.45 -9.73 2.60
N LEU A 30 -0.58 -10.17 1.34
CA LEU A 30 -1.36 -9.47 0.31
C LEU A 30 -2.82 -9.92 0.25
N THR A 31 -3.14 -11.13 0.69
CA THR A 31 -4.45 -11.77 0.39
C THR A 31 -5.25 -12.17 1.63
N GLU A 32 -4.60 -12.45 2.75
CA GLU A 32 -5.29 -12.83 3.98
C GLU A 32 -5.61 -11.60 4.84
N SER A 33 -6.90 -11.40 5.15
CA SER A 33 -7.40 -10.22 5.87
C SER A 33 -6.62 -9.88 7.13
N ASP A 34 -6.38 -10.87 8.00
CA ASP A 34 -5.73 -10.64 9.29
C ASP A 34 -4.27 -10.21 9.13
N LYS A 35 -3.56 -10.73 8.12
CA LYS A 35 -2.18 -10.36 7.83
C LYS A 35 -2.10 -9.03 7.09
N ARG A 36 -2.97 -8.81 6.10
CA ARG A 36 -3.07 -7.55 5.35
C ARG A 36 -3.47 -6.39 6.25
N GLY A 37 -4.30 -6.64 7.26
CA GLY A 37 -4.68 -5.68 8.30
C GLY A 37 -3.53 -5.23 9.20
N LEU A 38 -2.39 -5.92 9.21
CA LEU A 38 -1.20 -5.51 9.99
C LEU A 38 -0.39 -4.39 9.33
N TRP A 39 -0.65 -4.09 8.05
CA TRP A 39 0.15 -3.13 7.30
C TRP A 39 -0.64 -2.24 6.33
N LEU A 40 -1.82 -2.65 5.87
CA LEU A 40 -2.64 -1.89 4.91
C LEU A 40 -4.09 -1.74 5.38
N ALA A 41 -4.89 -2.79 5.20
CA ALA A 41 -6.32 -2.78 5.45
C ALA A 41 -6.83 -4.21 5.70
N LYS A 42 -7.83 -4.34 6.58
CA LYS A 42 -8.59 -5.59 6.76
C LYS A 42 -9.63 -5.76 5.65
N GLY A 43 -10.19 -6.96 5.52
CA GLY A 43 -11.27 -7.28 4.58
C GLY A 43 -10.94 -8.49 3.70
N ALA A 44 -11.97 -9.14 3.19
CA ALA A 44 -11.80 -10.29 2.29
C ALA A 44 -11.22 -9.88 0.93
N VAL A 45 -10.47 -10.79 0.32
CA VAL A 45 -10.05 -10.74 -1.09
C VAL A 45 -10.58 -11.99 -1.76
N GLU A 46 -11.56 -11.84 -2.65
CA GLU A 46 -12.07 -12.99 -3.42
C GLU A 46 -11.00 -13.46 -4.43
N PRO A 47 -10.61 -14.75 -4.43
CA PRO A 47 -9.42 -15.23 -5.12
C PRO A 47 -9.68 -15.52 -6.62
N ARG A 48 -10.20 -14.52 -7.35
CA ARG A 48 -10.51 -14.62 -8.78
C ARG A 48 -10.59 -13.24 -9.43
N VAL A 49 -10.34 -13.18 -10.73
CA VAL A 49 -10.62 -11.97 -11.53
C VAL A 49 -12.11 -11.62 -11.43
N GLY A 50 -12.41 -10.34 -11.23
CA GLY A 50 -13.77 -9.84 -10.97
C GLY A 50 -14.23 -10.03 -9.53
N GLY A 51 -13.44 -10.68 -8.67
CA GLY A 51 -13.73 -10.84 -7.26
C GLY A 51 -13.67 -9.52 -6.49
N GLN A 52 -14.42 -9.43 -5.39
CA GLN A 52 -14.42 -8.26 -4.52
C GLN A 52 -13.15 -8.20 -3.65
N VAL A 53 -12.65 -6.97 -3.44
CA VAL A 53 -11.62 -6.64 -2.45
C VAL A 53 -12.23 -5.67 -1.46
N GLU A 54 -12.37 -6.10 -0.21
CA GLU A 54 -12.80 -5.22 0.88
C GLU A 54 -11.57 -4.52 1.48
N MET A 55 -11.70 -3.24 1.80
CA MET A 55 -10.63 -2.46 2.41
C MET A 55 -11.17 -1.65 3.57
N HIS A 56 -10.87 -2.11 4.79
CA HIS A 56 -11.11 -1.42 6.05
C HIS A 56 -9.78 -0.91 6.59
N PHE A 57 -9.51 0.37 6.38
CA PHE A 57 -8.31 1.06 6.84
C PHE A 57 -8.47 1.45 8.30
N LEU A 58 -7.57 0.94 9.15
CA LEU A 58 -7.53 1.20 10.59
C LEU A 58 -6.12 1.66 10.96
N HIS A 59 -5.74 2.88 10.55
CA HIS A 59 -4.37 3.39 10.68
C HIS A 59 -3.85 3.36 12.13
N ALA A 60 -4.72 3.62 13.10
CA ALA A 60 -4.39 3.55 14.53
C ALA A 60 -4.03 2.14 15.03
N GLU A 61 -4.41 1.07 14.31
CA GLU A 61 -4.10 -0.32 14.67
C GLU A 61 -2.79 -0.82 14.04
N LEU A 62 -2.18 -0.05 13.12
CA LEU A 62 -1.00 -0.50 12.39
C LEU A 62 0.27 -0.52 13.25
N SER A 63 0.30 0.25 14.35
CA SER A 63 1.38 0.29 15.33
C SER A 63 0.82 0.24 16.76
N PRO A 64 1.49 -0.42 17.71
CA PRO A 64 1.11 -0.37 19.12
C PRO A 64 1.54 0.95 19.81
N LEU A 65 2.32 1.80 19.13
CA LEU A 65 2.81 3.07 19.65
C LEU A 65 1.76 4.17 19.41
N PRO A 66 1.70 5.20 20.29
CA PRO A 66 0.74 6.29 20.13
C PRO A 66 1.00 7.07 18.84
N ASP A 67 -0.09 7.41 18.14
CA ASP A 67 -0.06 8.24 16.93
C ASP A 67 -0.85 9.52 17.13
N GLU A 68 -0.45 10.58 16.46
CA GLU A 68 -1.21 11.83 16.40
C GLU A 68 -1.79 12.00 15.01
N ILE A 69 -3.11 11.89 14.89
CA ILE A 69 -3.80 12.04 13.61
C ILE A 69 -3.85 13.53 13.24
N PRO A 70 -3.25 13.96 12.12
CA PRO A 70 -3.28 15.34 11.67
C PRO A 70 -4.72 15.80 11.43
N ALA A 71 -5.00 17.08 11.66
CA ALA A 71 -6.36 17.65 11.52
C ALA A 71 -7.02 17.32 10.16
N LYS A 72 -6.24 17.33 9.07
CA LYS A 72 -6.72 16.98 7.72
C LYS A 72 -7.23 15.55 7.57
N TYR A 73 -6.83 14.64 8.46
CA TYR A 73 -7.19 13.22 8.45
C TYR A 73 -8.03 12.82 9.65
N LYS A 74 -8.49 13.78 10.46
CA LYS A 74 -9.28 13.51 11.67
C LYS A 74 -10.57 12.75 11.37
N SER A 75 -11.15 12.93 10.18
CA SER A 75 -12.32 12.17 9.71
C SER A 75 -12.06 10.66 9.58
N MET A 76 -10.81 10.23 9.43
CA MET A 76 -10.39 8.83 9.31
C MET A 76 -9.96 8.21 10.65
N GLU A 77 -10.15 8.91 11.77
CA GLU A 77 -9.79 8.42 13.12
C GLU A 77 -10.49 7.09 13.46
N LYS A 78 -11.74 6.93 13.05
CA LYS A 78 -12.51 5.69 13.24
C LYS A 78 -12.32 4.68 12.10
N GLY A 79 -11.32 4.91 11.25
CA GLY A 79 -11.07 4.16 10.05
C GLY A 79 -11.88 4.63 8.83
N ALA A 80 -11.57 4.04 7.68
CA ALA A 80 -12.24 4.27 6.41
C ALA A 80 -12.50 2.94 5.71
N SER A 81 -13.68 2.79 5.10
CA SER A 81 -14.06 1.56 4.40
C SER A 81 -14.35 1.83 2.94
N SER A 82 -13.91 0.92 2.08
CA SER A 82 -14.19 0.96 0.64
C SER A 82 -14.13 -0.44 0.04
N THR A 83 -14.70 -0.59 -1.16
CA THR A 83 -14.64 -1.83 -1.93
C THR A 83 -13.94 -1.58 -3.26
N ALA A 84 -13.26 -2.62 -3.73
CA ALA A 84 -12.52 -2.67 -4.97
C ALA A 84 -12.78 -4.00 -5.69
N ARG A 85 -12.21 -4.17 -6.88
CA ARG A 85 -12.37 -5.36 -7.71
C ARG A 85 -11.02 -5.87 -8.16
N VAL A 86 -10.79 -7.17 -8.00
CA VAL A 86 -9.61 -7.87 -8.52
C VAL A 86 -9.63 -7.78 -10.05
N THR A 87 -8.58 -7.20 -10.61
CA THR A 87 -8.39 -7.11 -12.07
C THR A 87 -7.43 -8.19 -12.57
N ARG A 88 -6.49 -8.64 -11.74
CA ARG A 88 -5.61 -9.79 -12.03
C ARG A 88 -5.33 -10.64 -10.79
N TRP A 89 -5.26 -11.95 -10.99
CA TRP A 89 -5.06 -12.92 -9.93
C TRP A 89 -4.21 -14.09 -10.43
N GLU A 90 -2.93 -14.13 -10.05
CA GLU A 90 -1.97 -15.16 -10.44
C GLU A 90 -1.15 -15.60 -9.21
N PRO A 91 -1.76 -16.37 -8.28
CA PRO A 91 -1.09 -16.74 -7.03
C PRO A 91 0.15 -17.65 -7.27
N PRO A 92 1.24 -17.49 -6.49
CA PRO A 92 1.51 -16.46 -5.49
C PRO A 92 2.29 -15.26 -6.07
N ARG A 93 2.20 -15.00 -7.39
CA ARG A 93 3.08 -14.07 -8.11
C ARG A 93 2.47 -12.69 -8.33
N LEU A 94 1.14 -12.58 -8.44
CA LEU A 94 0.54 -11.31 -8.82
C LEU A 94 -0.89 -11.11 -8.36
N LEU A 95 -1.12 -9.94 -7.74
CA LEU A 95 -2.43 -9.41 -7.42
C LEU A 95 -2.55 -8.01 -8.00
N ALA A 96 -3.57 -7.76 -8.81
CA ALA A 96 -3.97 -6.40 -9.18
C ALA A 96 -5.43 -6.18 -8.85
N HIS A 97 -5.76 -4.98 -8.37
CA HIS A 97 -7.14 -4.59 -8.12
C HIS A 97 -7.35 -3.10 -8.36
N SER A 98 -8.60 -2.74 -8.64
CA SER A 98 -9.00 -1.33 -8.73
C SER A 98 -8.80 -0.64 -7.39
N TRP A 99 -8.62 0.67 -7.44
CA TRP A 99 -8.53 1.50 -6.25
C TRP A 99 -9.58 2.61 -6.38
N PRO A 100 -10.54 2.69 -5.46
CA PRO A 100 -11.64 3.64 -5.58
C PRO A 100 -11.11 5.06 -5.41
N GLY A 101 -11.47 5.93 -6.34
CA GLY A 101 -11.20 7.37 -6.28
C GLY A 101 -12.48 8.20 -6.28
N PRO A 102 -12.35 9.53 -6.09
CA PRO A 102 -13.50 10.43 -6.12
C PRO A 102 -14.24 10.37 -7.45
N ALA A 103 -15.56 10.57 -7.42
CA ALA A 103 -16.40 10.69 -8.61
C ALA A 103 -16.29 9.51 -9.60
N GLY A 104 -16.01 8.29 -9.11
CA GLY A 104 -15.97 7.08 -9.93
C GLY A 104 -14.69 6.92 -10.76
N GLN A 105 -13.69 7.78 -10.60
CA GLN A 105 -12.38 7.59 -11.21
C GLN A 105 -11.61 6.51 -10.45
N GLU A 106 -11.61 5.28 -10.96
CA GLU A 106 -10.85 4.17 -10.40
C GLU A 106 -9.40 4.20 -10.89
N SER A 107 -8.44 4.21 -9.97
CA SER A 107 -7.04 3.90 -10.26
C SER A 107 -6.80 2.39 -10.15
N GLU A 108 -5.57 1.92 -10.37
CA GLU A 108 -5.24 0.49 -10.20
C GLU A 108 -3.91 0.32 -9.49
N VAL A 109 -3.89 -0.58 -8.51
CA VAL A 109 -2.66 -1.06 -7.88
C VAL A 109 -2.34 -2.48 -8.34
N THR A 110 -1.09 -2.72 -8.67
CA THR A 110 -0.54 -4.03 -9.00
C THR A 110 0.60 -4.35 -8.04
N PHE A 111 0.56 -5.54 -7.46
CA PHE A 111 1.61 -6.16 -6.67
C PHE A 111 2.18 -7.34 -7.43
N GLU A 112 3.47 -7.31 -7.74
CA GLU A 112 4.19 -8.40 -8.42
C GLU A 112 5.25 -8.94 -7.47
N LEU A 113 5.27 -10.26 -7.29
CA LEU A 113 6.20 -10.97 -6.40
C LEU A 113 7.12 -11.87 -7.23
N THR A 114 8.42 -11.70 -7.03
CA THR A 114 9.45 -12.53 -7.68
C THR A 114 10.44 -13.07 -6.64
N PRO A 115 10.64 -14.39 -6.54
CA PRO A 115 11.66 -14.96 -5.66
C PRO A 115 13.08 -14.48 -6.01
N ARG A 116 13.89 -14.25 -4.98
CA ARG A 116 15.29 -13.81 -5.03
C ARG A 116 16.10 -14.53 -3.96
N GLY A 117 16.39 -15.82 -4.20
CA GLY A 117 17.03 -16.66 -3.18
C GLY A 117 16.10 -16.88 -2.00
N GLU A 118 16.55 -16.50 -0.80
CA GLU A 118 15.74 -16.54 0.43
C GLU A 118 14.77 -15.35 0.56
N ASP A 119 14.95 -14.33 -0.27
CA ASP A 119 14.13 -13.12 -0.31
C ASP A 119 13.09 -13.15 -1.43
N VAL A 120 12.19 -12.18 -1.40
CA VAL A 120 11.14 -11.95 -2.40
C VAL A 120 11.16 -10.48 -2.77
N LEU A 121 11.36 -10.19 -4.05
CA LEU A 121 11.16 -8.85 -4.59
C LEU A 121 9.67 -8.60 -4.74
N LEU A 122 9.14 -7.67 -3.95
CA LEU A 122 7.84 -7.05 -4.16
C LEU A 122 8.02 -5.80 -5.02
N VAL A 123 7.29 -5.76 -6.12
CA VAL A 123 7.10 -4.58 -6.96
C VAL A 123 5.66 -4.11 -6.78
N LEU A 124 5.48 -2.87 -6.33
CA LEU A 124 4.19 -2.19 -6.30
C LEU A 124 4.14 -1.15 -7.40
N THR A 125 3.08 -1.15 -8.20
CA THR A 125 2.83 -0.09 -9.19
C THR A 125 1.40 0.40 -9.04
N HIS A 126 1.22 1.70 -8.78
CA HIS A 126 -0.09 2.37 -8.75
C HIS A 126 -0.21 3.27 -9.97
N ARG A 127 -1.18 3.02 -10.85
CA ARG A 127 -1.41 3.73 -12.13
C ARG A 127 -2.78 4.38 -12.19
N ARG A 128 -2.99 5.22 -13.20
CA ARG A 128 -4.24 5.97 -13.45
C ARG A 128 -4.57 6.90 -12.27
N LEU A 129 -3.53 7.43 -11.64
CA LEU A 129 -3.66 8.41 -10.57
C LEU A 129 -3.90 9.80 -11.15
N GLY A 130 -4.88 10.52 -10.59
CA GLY A 130 -4.98 11.96 -10.82
C GLY A 130 -3.70 12.67 -10.36
N ARG A 131 -3.25 13.69 -11.10
CA ARG A 131 -2.01 14.41 -10.80
C ARG A 131 -2.00 14.98 -9.38
N ASP A 132 -3.15 15.46 -8.90
CA ASP A 132 -3.36 15.98 -7.54
C ASP A 132 -3.29 14.90 -6.45
N LYS A 133 -3.35 13.61 -6.82
CA LYS A 133 -3.29 12.47 -5.90
C LYS A 133 -1.94 11.76 -5.90
N MET A 134 -1.05 12.07 -6.84
CA MET A 134 0.25 11.41 -6.95
C MET A 134 1.06 11.47 -5.65
N ALA A 135 1.15 12.65 -5.02
CA ALA A 135 1.92 12.83 -3.80
C ALA A 135 1.32 12.07 -2.60
N SER A 136 0.00 12.16 -2.43
CA SER A 136 -0.73 11.45 -1.37
C SER A 136 -0.63 9.93 -1.55
N ALA A 137 -0.81 9.42 -2.77
CA ALA A 137 -0.67 8.00 -3.07
C ALA A 137 0.77 7.50 -2.83
N ALA A 138 1.78 8.27 -3.24
CA ALA A 138 3.18 7.93 -3.01
C ALA A 138 3.54 7.95 -1.51
N GLY A 139 3.11 8.97 -0.76
CA GLY A 139 3.30 9.05 0.69
C GLY A 139 2.64 7.91 1.45
N GLY A 140 1.39 7.61 1.10
CA GLY A 140 0.64 6.47 1.64
C GLY A 140 1.32 5.14 1.38
N TRP A 141 1.66 4.84 0.12
CA TRP A 141 2.34 3.58 -0.23
C TRP A 141 3.72 3.46 0.41
N HIS A 142 4.51 4.54 0.45
CA HIS A 142 5.81 4.52 1.10
C HIS A 142 5.64 4.11 2.58
N THR A 143 4.69 4.72 3.28
CA THR A 143 4.41 4.43 4.69
C THR A 143 3.95 2.99 4.90
N HIS A 144 2.92 2.54 4.15
CA HIS A 144 2.40 1.19 4.25
C HIS A 144 3.46 0.12 3.93
N LEU A 145 4.28 0.33 2.90
CA LEU A 145 5.36 -0.60 2.55
C LEU A 145 6.45 -0.62 3.63
N GLY A 146 6.74 0.50 4.30
CA GLY A 146 7.61 0.53 5.48
C GLY A 146 7.08 -0.35 6.61
N ILE A 147 5.78 -0.23 6.92
CA ILE A 147 5.12 -1.06 7.93
C ILE A 147 5.17 -2.54 7.54
N LEU A 148 4.90 -2.89 6.28
CA LEU A 148 5.01 -4.27 5.79
C LEU A 148 6.42 -4.83 5.98
N VAL A 149 7.43 -4.05 5.63
CA VAL A 149 8.85 -4.42 5.80
C VAL A 149 9.13 -4.70 7.27
N ASP A 150 8.74 -3.83 8.20
CA ASP A 150 8.95 -4.05 9.63
C ASP A 150 8.24 -5.30 10.15
N ARG A 151 6.96 -5.48 9.79
CA ARG A 151 6.18 -6.67 10.18
C ARG A 151 6.81 -7.97 9.71
N LEU A 152 7.28 -8.02 8.46
CA LEU A 152 7.90 -9.22 7.90
C LEU A 152 9.27 -9.54 8.52
N HIS A 153 9.99 -8.52 9.00
CA HIS A 153 11.23 -8.69 9.76
C HIS A 153 11.02 -8.89 11.28
N GLY A 154 9.76 -8.94 11.75
CA GLY A 154 9.46 -9.07 13.18
C GLY A 154 9.78 -7.83 14.01
N ARG A 155 9.88 -6.65 13.38
CA ARG A 155 10.09 -5.37 14.05
C ARG A 155 8.76 -4.69 14.35
N VAL A 156 8.76 -3.83 15.37
CA VAL A 156 7.62 -2.98 15.70
C VAL A 156 7.61 -1.79 14.74
N PRO A 157 6.56 -1.61 13.90
CA PRO A 157 6.49 -0.47 13.00
C PRO A 157 6.22 0.83 13.76
N GLN A 158 6.73 1.94 13.22
CA GLN A 158 6.36 3.28 13.71
C GLN A 158 4.88 3.59 13.40
N PRO A 159 4.26 4.49 14.17
CA PRO A 159 2.90 4.98 13.88
C PRO A 159 2.77 5.56 12.47
N PHE A 160 1.60 5.37 11.87
CA PHE A 160 1.38 5.70 10.46
C PHE A 160 1.55 7.20 10.21
N PHE A 161 0.92 8.07 10.99
CA PHE A 161 0.94 9.51 10.71
C PHE A 161 2.26 10.18 11.06
N ILE A 162 3.01 9.64 12.03
CA ILE A 162 4.40 10.05 12.31
C ILE A 162 5.27 9.91 11.04
N VAL A 163 5.14 8.80 10.32
CA VAL A 163 5.94 8.53 9.12
C VAL A 163 5.33 9.19 7.87
N HIS A 164 4.02 9.12 7.73
CA HIS A 164 3.29 9.61 6.56
C HIS A 164 3.40 11.13 6.38
N THR A 165 3.23 11.91 7.45
CA THR A 165 3.18 13.38 7.38
C THR A 165 4.43 14.01 6.75
N PRO A 166 5.66 13.71 7.20
CA PRO A 166 6.86 14.24 6.56
C PRO A 166 7.08 13.68 5.15
N LEU A 167 6.74 12.41 4.91
CA LEU A 167 6.89 11.78 3.58
C LEU A 167 5.98 12.39 2.53
N GLU A 168 4.73 12.70 2.89
CA GLU A 168 3.78 13.32 1.98
C GLU A 168 4.28 14.70 1.53
N ALA A 169 4.74 15.54 2.47
CA ALA A 169 5.34 16.84 2.15
C ALA A 169 6.60 16.71 1.28
N GLU A 170 7.39 15.64 1.47
CA GLU A 170 8.54 15.35 0.62
C GLU A 170 8.14 14.92 -0.79
N TYR A 171 7.11 14.07 -0.93
CA TYR A 171 6.59 13.70 -2.24
C TYR A 171 5.96 14.88 -2.98
N GLU A 172 5.28 15.78 -2.28
CA GLU A 172 4.79 17.04 -2.86
C GLU A 172 5.95 17.85 -3.48
N ARG A 173 7.06 18.02 -2.75
CA ARG A 173 8.25 18.71 -3.27
C ARG A 173 8.86 17.99 -4.47
N ARG A 174 9.00 16.67 -4.42
CA ARG A 174 9.61 15.86 -5.48
C ARG A 174 8.78 15.82 -6.76
N ILE A 175 7.46 15.76 -6.63
CA ILE A 175 6.56 15.73 -7.78
C ILE A 175 6.43 17.13 -8.40
N ALA A 176 6.48 18.19 -7.59
CA ALA A 176 6.48 19.56 -8.10
C ALA A 176 7.77 19.92 -8.87
N SER A 177 8.89 19.24 -8.60
CA SER A 177 10.17 19.47 -9.26
C SER A 177 10.48 18.52 -10.43
N ALA A 178 9.59 17.57 -10.71
CA ALA A 178 9.71 16.59 -11.80
C ALA A 178 8.93 17.02 -13.04
#